data_AF-A0A1G7U7F3-F1
#
_entry.id   AF-A0A1G7U7F3-F1
#
_cell.length_a   1.000
_cell.length_b   1.000
_cell.length_c   1.000
_cell.angle_alpha   90.00
_cell.angle_beta   90.00
_cell.angle_gamma   90.00
#
_symmetry.space_group_name_H-M   'P 1'
#
loop_
_entity.id
_entity.type
_entity.pdbx_description
1 polymer ?
#
loop_
_entity_poly.entity_id
_entity_poly.type
_entity_poly.pdbx_seq_one_letter_code
_entity_poly.pdbx_strand_id
1 'polypeptide(L)'
;MQQHIYYIRYALQFADMQIPELVTVFNRQVGNRGWSSMRAYHDLALIDEFQRRGIDISMISDGKAISFVHSVKYDLIANRLTFID
;
A
#
# COMPACT_ATOMS: atom_id res chain seq x y z
N MET A 1 -0.17 14.59 -15.85
CA MET A 1 0.70 13.40 -15.91
C MET A 1 -0.16 12.25 -16.38
N GLN A 2 0.15 11.64 -17.53
CA GLN A 2 -0.59 10.46 -17.98
C GLN A 2 -0.27 9.31 -17.01
N GLN A 3 -1.29 8.75 -16.34
CA GLN A 3 -1.08 7.61 -15.44
C GLN A 3 -0.63 6.41 -16.27
N HIS A 4 0.44 5.73 -15.85
CA HIS A 4 1.03 4.61 -16.58
C HIS A 4 0.09 3.39 -16.55
N ILE A 5 0.05 2.59 -17.62
CA ILE A 5 -0.88 1.45 -17.74
C ILE A 5 -0.78 0.46 -16.56
N TYR A 6 0.42 0.24 -16.02
CA TYR A 6 0.62 -0.61 -14.84
C TYR A 6 -0.03 -0.04 -13.58
N TYR A 7 0.05 1.27 -13.35
CA TYR A 7 -0.62 1.91 -12.22
C TYR A 7 -2.13 1.72 -12.33
N ILE A 8 -2.72 2.02 -13.49
CA ILE A 8 -4.17 1.92 -13.70
C ILE A 8 -4.66 0.49 -13.44
N ARG A 9 -3.90 -0.51 -13.92
CA ARG A 9 -4.21 -1.92 -13.67
C ARG A 9 -4.24 -2.27 -12.18
N TYR A 10 -3.23 -1.84 -11.42
CA TYR A 10 -3.17 -2.10 -9.98
C TYR A 10 -4.23 -1.31 -9.21
N ALA A 11 -4.48 -0.05 -9.57
CA ALA A 11 -5.50 0.78 -8.94
C ALA A 11 -6.90 0.16 -9.10
N LEU A 12 -7.24 -0.33 -10.30
CA LEU A 12 -8.50 -1.06 -10.53
C LEU A 12 -8.55 -2.35 -9.71
N GLN A 13 -7.48 -3.14 -9.71
CA GLN A 13 -7.40 -4.36 -8.91
C GLN A 13 -7.58 -4.10 -7.41
N PHE A 14 -6.96 -3.05 -6.86
CA PHE A 14 -7.01 -2.73 -5.44
C PHE A 14 -8.33 -2.08 -5.02
N ALA A 15 -8.99 -1.36 -5.93
CA ALA A 15 -10.33 -0.83 -5.69
C ALA A 15 -11.35 -1.95 -5.38
N ASP A 16 -11.20 -3.12 -5.98
CA ASP A 16 -12.08 -4.29 -5.79
C ASP A 16 -11.76 -5.12 -4.53
N MET A 17 -10.59 -4.89 -3.90
CA MET A 17 -10.14 -5.66 -2.73
C MET A 17 -10.71 -5.14 -1.41
N GLN A 18 -10.85 -6.01 -0.43
CA GLN A 18 -11.14 -5.66 0.96
C GLN A 18 -9.87 -5.22 1.71
N ILE A 19 -10.02 -4.46 2.79
CA ILE A 19 -8.88 -3.92 3.56
C ILE A 19 -7.91 -5.03 4.03
N PRO A 20 -8.36 -6.19 4.55
CA PRO A 20 -7.46 -7.29 4.93
C PRO A 20 -6.64 -7.85 3.75
N GLU A 21 -7.20 -7.84 2.54
CA GLU A 21 -6.51 -8.26 1.33
C GLU A 21 -5.42 -7.26 0.94
N LEU A 22 -5.73 -5.95 1.01
CA LEU A 22 -4.74 -4.89 0.78
C LEU A 22 -3.58 -4.96 1.78
N VAL A 23 -3.87 -5.20 3.07
CA VAL A 23 -2.86 -5.44 4.10
C VAL A 23 -1.99 -6.66 3.76
N THR A 24 -2.61 -7.74 3.27
CA THR A 24 -1.87 -8.92 2.82
C THR A 24 -0.96 -8.61 1.63
N VAL A 25 -1.41 -7.81 0.67
CA VAL A 25 -0.61 -7.34 -0.47
C VAL A 25 0.59 -6.51 0.00
N PHE A 26 0.37 -5.59 0.94
CA PHE A 26 1.45 -4.78 1.54
C PHE A 26 2.49 -5.68 2.21
N ASN A 27 2.06 -6.61 3.07
CA ASN A 27 2.95 -7.48 3.83
C ASN A 27 3.78 -8.40 2.94
N ARG A 28 3.30 -8.74 1.73
CA ARG A 28 4.11 -9.48 0.73
C ARG A 28 5.27 -8.67 0.15
N GLN A 29 5.21 -7.34 0.22
CA GLN A 29 6.31 -6.47 -0.21
C GLN A 29 7.35 -6.20 0.89
N VAL A 30 7.04 -6.56 2.14
CA VAL A 30 7.94 -6.36 3.27
C VAL A 30 9.23 -7.17 3.08
N GLY A 31 10.37 -6.50 3.20
CA GLY A 31 11.69 -7.12 2.97
C GLY A 31 12.03 -7.42 1.51
N ASN A 32 11.13 -7.10 0.55
CA ASN A 32 11.42 -7.27 -0.86
C ASN A 32 12.50 -6.27 -1.32
N ARG A 33 13.67 -6.79 -1.71
CA ARG A 33 14.82 -5.99 -2.19
C ARG A 33 14.80 -5.74 -3.70
N GLY A 34 13.82 -6.25 -4.44
CA GLY A 34 13.71 -6.06 -5.89
C GLY A 34 13.29 -4.64 -6.25
N TRP A 35 13.99 -4.03 -7.20
CA TRP A 35 13.74 -2.66 -7.68
C TRP A 35 13.31 -2.74 -9.15
N SER A 36 12.03 -2.52 -9.42
CA SER A 36 11.48 -2.51 -10.78
C SER A 36 10.42 -1.44 -10.93
N SER A 37 10.23 -0.92 -12.15
CA SER A 37 9.17 0.07 -12.43
C SER A 37 7.78 -0.50 -12.14
N MET A 38 7.57 -1.80 -12.38
CA MET A 38 6.31 -2.47 -12.06
C MET A 38 6.03 -2.43 -10.57
N ARG A 39 7.05 -2.67 -9.73
CA ARG A 39 6.92 -2.53 -8.28
C ARG A 39 6.61 -1.08 -7.89
N ALA A 40 7.28 -0.10 -8.48
CA ALA A 40 7.01 1.31 -8.18
C ALA A 40 5.54 1.68 -8.45
N TYR A 41 4.96 1.21 -9.57
CA TYR A 41 3.54 1.44 -9.87
C TYR A 41 2.59 0.64 -8.97
N HIS A 42 2.95 -0.60 -8.61
CA HIS A 42 2.21 -1.41 -7.66
C HIS A 42 2.13 -0.73 -6.28
N ASP A 43 3.28 -0.34 -5.73
CA ASP A 43 3.39 0.22 -4.39
C ASP A 43 2.69 1.59 -4.32
N LEU A 44 2.82 2.41 -5.37
CA LEU A 44 2.09 3.68 -5.48
C LEU A 44 0.57 3.47 -5.50
N ALA A 45 0.06 2.57 -6.34
CA ALA A 45 -1.38 2.30 -6.42
C ALA A 45 -1.95 1.76 -5.10
N LEU A 46 -1.17 0.93 -4.38
CA LEU A 46 -1.59 0.38 -3.08
C LEU A 46 -1.70 1.47 -2.01
N ILE A 47 -0.73 2.39 -1.97
CA ILE A 47 -0.73 3.51 -1.02
C ILE A 47 -1.84 4.52 -1.33
N ASP A 48 -2.01 4.86 -2.61
CA ASP A 48 -3.12 5.71 -3.04
C ASP A 48 -4.47 5.10 -2.64
N GLU A 49 -4.63 3.78 -2.75
CA GLU A 49 -5.86 3.10 -2.34
C GLU A 49 -6.09 3.17 -0.83
N PHE A 50 -5.08 2.98 0.01
CA PHE A 50 -5.21 3.18 1.45
C PHE A 50 -5.62 4.62 1.79
N GLN A 51 -4.97 5.61 1.18
CA GLN A 51 -5.29 7.03 1.38
C GLN A 51 -6.69 7.38 0.88
N ARG A 52 -7.10 6.85 -0.27
CA ARG A 52 -8.45 7.05 -0.85
C ARG A 52 -9.53 6.50 0.08
N ARG A 53 -9.25 5.43 0.82
CA ARG A 53 -10.14 4.87 1.86
C ARG A 53 -10.06 5.62 3.20
N GLY A 54 -9.25 6.68 3.28
CA GLY A 54 -9.08 7.48 4.50
C GLY A 54 -8.30 6.77 5.60
N ILE A 55 -7.54 5.71 5.27
CA ILE A 55 -6.74 4.96 6.25
C ILE A 55 -5.48 5.75 6.56
N ASP A 56 -5.20 5.96 7.84
CA ASP A 56 -3.96 6.58 8.29
C ASP A 56 -2.79 5.61 8.10
N ILE A 57 -1.85 6.00 7.23
CA ILE A 57 -0.65 5.25 6.86
C ILE A 57 0.64 5.89 7.37
N SER A 58 0.56 6.86 8.29
CA SER A 58 1.71 7.63 8.79
C SER A 58 2.83 6.76 9.36
N MET A 59 2.50 5.55 9.84
CA MET A 59 3.47 4.56 10.32
C MET A 59 4.39 4.00 9.22
N ILE A 60 3.93 3.98 7.96
CA ILE A 60 4.66 3.41 6.83
C ILE A 60 5.00 4.45 5.75
N SER A 61 4.51 5.67 5.85
CA SER A 61 4.81 6.73 4.89
C SER A 61 4.89 8.10 5.55
N ASP A 62 5.90 8.87 5.15
CA ASP A 62 6.08 10.28 5.52
C ASP A 62 5.51 11.25 4.47
N GLY A 63 4.76 10.73 3.49
CA GLY A 63 4.26 11.49 2.34
C GLY A 63 5.29 11.71 1.22
N LYS A 64 6.54 11.28 1.39
CA LYS A 64 7.59 11.30 0.36
C LYS A 64 8.05 9.91 -0.05
N ALA A 65 8.14 9.01 0.92
CA ALA A 65 8.57 7.63 0.74
C ALA A 65 7.64 6.67 1.47
N ILE A 66 7.73 5.40 1.10
CA ILE A 66 6.99 4.29 1.70
C ILE A 66 8.00 3.31 2.27
N SER A 67 7.81 2.90 3.51
CA SER A 67 8.65 1.95 4.23
C SER A 67 8.03 0.56 4.20
N PHE A 68 8.75 -0.39 3.60
CA PHE A 68 8.40 -1.82 3.57
C PHE A 68 9.31 -2.64 4.50
N VAL A 69 9.61 -2.11 5.68
CA VAL A 69 10.51 -2.75 6.66
C VAL A 69 9.76 -3.70 7.60
N HIS A 70 8.55 -3.33 8.00
CA HIS A 70 7.73 -4.08 8.95
C HIS A 70 6.38 -4.44 8.37
N SER A 71 5.88 -5.61 8.73
CA SER A 71 4.50 -5.99 8.42
C SER A 71 3.52 -5.17 9.25
N VAL A 72 2.35 -4.93 8.67
CA VAL A 72 1.28 -4.14 9.28
C VAL A 72 0.01 -4.95 9.46
N LYS A 73 -0.82 -4.52 10.40
CA LYS A 73 -2.23 -4.89 10.55
C LYS A 73 -3.07 -3.62 10.48
N TYR A 74 -4.33 -3.78 10.08
CA TYR A 74 -5.30 -2.69 10.09
C TYR A 74 -6.00 -2.62 11.45
N ASP A 75 -5.96 -1.44 12.09
CA ASP A 75 -6.76 -1.10 13.25
C ASP A 75 -8.05 -0.44 12.78
N LEU A 76 -9.17 -1.16 12.95
CA LEU A 76 -10.50 -0.70 12.56
C LEU A 76 -10.99 0.48 13.42
N ILE A 77 -10.63 0.52 14.71
CA ILE A 77 -11.12 1.54 15.64
C ILE A 77 -10.44 2.88 15.35
N ALA A 78 -9.12 2.85 15.16
CA ALA A 78 -8.32 4.03 14.89
C ALA A 78 -8.18 4.35 13.38
N ASN A 79 -8.80 3.54 12.52
CA ASN A 79 -8.74 3.61 11.06
C ASN A 79 -7.31 3.83 10.52
N ARG A 80 -6.36 3.00 10.98
CA ARG A 80 -4.93 3.17 10.68
C ARG A 80 -4.18 1.86 10.50
N LEU A 81 -3.03 1.92 9.85
CA LEU A 81 -2.09 0.81 9.84
C LEU A 81 -1.19 0.89 11.08
N THR A 82 -0.97 -0.26 11.71
CA THR A 82 -0.06 -0.43 12.85
C THR A 82 0.88 -1.60 12.59
N PHE A 83 2.07 -1.60 13.17
CA PHE A 83 2.98 -2.74 13.01
C PHE A 83 2.42 -4.00 13.69
N ILE A 84 2.76 -5.15 13.13
CA ILE A 84 2.60 -6.43 13.79
C ILE A 84 3.81 -6.58 14.73
N ASP A 85 3.54 -6.71 16.03
CA ASP A 85 4.57 -7.03 17.04
C ASP A 85 5.14 -8.44 16.83
#